data_AF-A0A662JKQ9-F1
#
_entry.id   AF-A0A662JKQ9-F1
#
_cell.length_a   1.000
_cell.length_b   1.000
_cell.length_c   1.000
_cell.angle_alpha   90.00
_cell.angle_beta   90.00
_cell.angle_gamma   90.00
#
_symmetry.space_group_name_H-M   'P 1'
#
loop_
_entity.id
_entity.type
_entity.pdbx_description
1 polymer ?
#
loop_
_entity_poly.entity_id
_entity_poly.type
_entity_poly.pdbx_seq_one_letter_code
_entity_poly.pdbx_strand_id
1 'polypeptide(L)' 'LIKDAAKQCKELVVPPEPEVYLTDINSQYSTLQLIVRVANPRRMPQVKSKLLKLIKQAFINAGIQLF' A
#
# COMPACT_ATOMS: atom_id res chain seq x y z
N LEU A 1 -0.56 -2.56 -9.61
CA LEU A 1 0.42 -1.60 -9.04
C LEU A 1 0.50 -1.63 -7.51
N ILE A 2 -0.47 -1.08 -6.75
CA ILE A 2 -0.41 -1.04 -5.27
C ILE A 2 -0.31 -2.45 -4.68
N LYS A 3 -1.14 -3.39 -5.17
CA LYS A 3 -1.11 -4.79 -4.72
C LYS A 3 0.25 -5.44 -4.99
N ASP A 4 0.85 -5.19 -6.15
CA ASP A 4 2.16 -5.74 -6.52
C ASP A 4 3.27 -5.18 -5.66
N ALA A 5 3.23 -3.88 -5.35
CA ALA A 5 4.15 -3.25 -4.41
C ALA A 5 3.98 -3.82 -2.98
N ALA A 6 2.74 -4.05 -2.55
CA ALA A 6 2.46 -4.66 -1.26
C ALA A 6 3.00 -6.10 -1.16
N LYS A 7 2.88 -6.89 -2.24
CA LYS A 7 3.41 -8.27 -2.29
C LYS A 7 4.93 -8.37 -2.15
N GLN A 8 5.67 -7.29 -2.43
CA GLN A 8 7.12 -7.25 -2.19
C GLN A 8 7.48 -7.12 -0.69
N CYS A 9 6.49 -6.80 0.16
CA CYS A 9 6.67 -6.69 1.59
C CYS A 9 6.53 -8.08 2.25
N LYS A 10 7.66 -8.75 2.49
CA LYS A 10 7.74 -10.11 3.06
C LYS A 10 7.11 -10.26 4.46
N GLU A 11 6.87 -9.16 5.15
CA GLU A 11 6.27 -9.12 6.48
C GLU A 11 4.74 -9.26 6.48
N LEU A 12 4.12 -9.24 5.29
CA LEU A 12 2.69 -9.46 5.14
C LEU A 12 2.34 -10.95 5.21
N VAL A 13 1.20 -11.24 5.82
CA VAL A 13 0.60 -12.58 5.82
C VAL A 13 -0.30 -12.69 4.60
N VAL A 14 -0.04 -13.70 3.77
CA VAL A 14 -0.85 -14.03 2.60
C VAL A 14 -1.06 -15.55 2.61
N PRO A 15 -2.31 -16.06 2.64
CA PRO A 15 -3.60 -15.34 2.62
C PRO A 15 -4.02 -14.72 3.98
N PRO A 16 -4.91 -13.69 3.97
CA PRO A 16 -5.60 -13.14 2.80
C PRO A 16 -4.71 -12.23 1.96
N GLU A 17 -5.06 -12.12 0.68
CA GLU A 17 -4.40 -11.24 -0.29
C GLU A 17 -4.63 -9.75 0.07
N PRO A 18 -3.68 -8.86 -0.26
CA PRO A 18 -3.87 -7.41 -0.11
C PRO A 18 -5.06 -6.89 -0.91
N GLU A 19 -5.89 -6.09 -0.24
CA GLU A 19 -7.08 -5.46 -0.83
C GLU A 19 -6.88 -3.96 -0.96
N VAL A 20 -7.39 -3.38 -2.05
CA VAL A 20 -7.29 -1.94 -2.31
C VAL A 20 -8.67 -1.44 -2.62
N TYR A 21 -9.09 -0.41 -1.89
CA TYR A 21 -10.38 0.24 -2.01
C TYR A 21 -10.17 1.70 -2.41
N LEU A 22 -11.05 2.19 -3.27
CA LEU A 22 -11.22 3.62 -3.51
C LEU A 22 -12.19 4.15 -2.47
N THR A 23 -11.72 5.00 -1.57
CA THR A 23 -12.53 5.48 -0.44
C THR A 23 -13.12 6.85 -0.67
N ASP A 24 -12.49 7.67 -1.49
CA ASP A 24 -12.97 9.01 -1.83
C ASP A 24 -12.47 9.44 -3.20
N ILE A 25 -13.27 10.23 -3.90
CA ILE A 25 -12.89 10.93 -5.13
C ILE A 25 -13.39 12.36 -5.02
N ASN A 26 -12.48 13.31 -5.10
CA ASN A 26 -12.83 14.72 -5.26
C ASN A 26 -12.21 15.29 -6.54
N SER A 27 -12.39 16.60 -6.77
CA SER A 27 -11.93 17.27 -8.00
C SER A 27 -10.41 17.36 -8.14
N GLN A 28 -9.65 17.08 -7.08
CA GLN A 28 -8.19 17.23 -7.06
C GLN A 28 -7.48 15.88 -6.95
N TYR A 29 -7.99 14.96 -6.13
CA TYR A 29 -7.36 13.68 -5.88
C TYR A 29 -8.37 12.56 -5.60
N SER A 30 -7.89 11.33 -5.76
CA SER A 30 -8.59 10.10 -5.35
C SER A 30 -7.86 9.48 -4.16
N THR A 31 -8.60 9.12 -3.13
CA THR A 31 -8.05 8.47 -1.93
C THR A 31 -8.20 6.96 -2.03
N LEU A 32 -7.08 6.24 -1.84
CA LEU A 32 -7.04 4.79 -1.87
C LEU A 32 -6.68 4.25 -0.48
N GLN A 33 -7.39 3.20 -0.05
CA GLN A 33 -7.10 2.47 1.18
C GLN A 33 -6.55 1.08 0.84
N LEU A 34 -5.39 0.75 1.41
CA LEU A 34 -4.77 -0.58 1.32
C LEU A 34 -5.02 -1.34 2.62
N ILE A 35 -5.71 -2.49 2.53
CA ILE A 35 -5.93 -3.41 3.65
C ILE A 35 -4.98 -4.60 3.50
N VAL A 36 -4.20 -4.86 4.55
CA VAL A 36 -3.20 -5.93 4.62
C VAL A 36 -3.19 -6.58 6.00
N ARG A 37 -2.71 -7.81 6.09
CA ARG A 37 -2.46 -8.49 7.37
C ARG A 37 -0.96 -8.61 7.65
N VAL A 38 -0.59 -8.40 8.91
CA VAL A 38 0.80 -8.49 9.39
C VAL A 38 0.85 -9.52 10.50
N ALA A 39 1.81 -10.45 10.44
CA ALA A 39 1.91 -11.56 11.40
C ALA A 39 2.23 -11.05 12.82
N ASN A 40 3.10 -10.05 12.90
CA ASN A 40 3.57 -9.49 14.17
C ASN A 40 3.10 -8.04 14.31
N PRO A 41 2.11 -7.77 15.18
CA PRO A 41 1.61 -6.41 15.43
C PRO A 41 2.70 -5.42 15.88
N ARG A 42 3.74 -5.89 16.58
CA ARG A 42 4.85 -5.04 17.04
C ARG A 42 5.66 -4.45 15.88
N ARG A 43 5.63 -5.10 14.70
CA ARG A 43 6.29 -4.63 13.48
C ARG A 43 5.41 -3.71 12.63
N MET A 44 4.14 -3.50 13.00
CA MET A 44 3.18 -2.73 12.20
C MET A 44 3.67 -1.32 11.81
N PRO A 45 4.33 -0.52 12.69
CA PRO A 45 4.87 0.78 12.30
C PRO A 45 5.96 0.69 11.22
N GLN A 46 6.85 -0.31 11.34
CA GLN A 46 7.94 -0.55 10.38
C GLN A 46 7.39 -1.01 9.03
N VAL A 47 6.43 -1.94 9.06
CA VAL A 47 5.74 -2.44 7.86
C VAL A 47 4.98 -1.32 7.16
N LYS A 48 4.26 -0.47 7.90
CA LYS A 48 3.59 0.72 7.35
C LYS A 48 4.59 1.63 6.63
N SER A 49 5.71 1.97 7.27
CA SER A 49 6.75 2.82 6.66
C SER A 49 7.33 2.20 5.38
N LYS A 50 7.61 0.89 5.40
CA LYS A 50 8.13 0.14 4.25
C LYS A 50 7.14 0.10 3.09
N LEU A 51 5.87 -0.18 3.37
CA LEU A 51 4.81 -0.17 2.36
C LEU A 51 4.66 1.20 1.71
N LEU A 52 4.65 2.28 2.51
CA LEU A 52 4.55 3.64 1.97
C LEU A 52 5.72 3.95 1.02
N LYS A 53 6.95 3.53 1.34
CA LYS A 53 8.11 3.69 0.45
C LYS A 53 7.97 2.90 -0.85
N LEU A 54 7.56 1.63 -0.77
CA LEU A 54 7.37 0.78 -1.95
C LEU A 54 6.28 1.30 -2.86
N ILE A 55 5.14 1.71 -2.29
CA ILE A 55 4.01 2.27 -3.04
C ILE A 55 4.41 3.62 -3.67
N LYS A 56 5.09 4.49 -2.92
CA LYS A 56 5.60 5.75 -3.46
C LYS A 56 6.51 5.53 -4.66
N GLN A 57 7.45 4.59 -4.57
CA GLN A 57 8.35 4.27 -5.68
C GLN A 57 7.58 3.71 -6.88
N ALA A 58 6.59 2.85 -6.64
CA ALA A 58 5.76 2.29 -7.70
C ALA A 58 4.96 3.38 -8.44
N PHE A 59 4.43 4.38 -7.72
CA PHE A 59 3.73 5.53 -8.31
C PHE A 59 4.67 6.39 -9.16
N ILE A 60 5.86 6.71 -8.64
CA ILE A 60 6.88 7.46 -9.37
C ILE A 60 7.25 6.74 -10.67
N ASN A 61 7.51 5.43 -10.60
CA ASN A 61 7.87 4.63 -11.79
C ASN A 61 6.76 4.56 -12.83
N ALA A 62 5.50 4.67 -12.40
CA ALA A 62 4.34 4.66 -13.28
C ALA A 62 3.92 6.07 -13.75
N GLY A 63 4.64 7.13 -13.35
CA GLY A 63 4.28 8.51 -13.68
C GLY A 63 2.99 8.99 -13.01
N ILE A 64 2.57 8.35 -11.91
CA ILE A 64 1.36 8.72 -11.17
C ILE A 64 1.74 9.74 -10.09
N GLN A 65 1.14 10.94 -10.17
CA GLN A 65 1.37 12.00 -9.20
C GLN A 65 0.75 11.65 -7.84
N LEU A 66 1.50 11.90 -6.77
CA LEU A 66 1.03 11.81 -5.39
C LEU A 66 0.73 13.23 -4.88
N PHE A 67 -0.36 13.38 -4.14
CA PHE A 67 -0.73 14.61 -3.43
C PHE A 67 -0.20 14.59 -2.00
#